data_AF-A0A1A9GGZ3-F1
#
_entry.id   AF-A0A1A9GGZ3-F1
#
_cell.length_a   1.000
_cell.length_b   1.000
_cell.length_c   1.000
_cell.angle_alpha   90.00
_cell.angle_beta   90.00
_cell.angle_gamma   90.00
#
_symmetry.space_group_name_H-M   'P 1'
#
loop_
_entity.id
_entity.type
_entity.pdbx_description
1 polymer ?
#
loop_
_entity_poly.entity_id
_entity_poly.type
_entity_poly.pdbx_seq_one_letter_code
_entity_poly.pdbx_strand_id
1 'polypeptide(L)'
;MYLAELATAMQSLAIEQTNIDRVIAALQECTDGSWDAQFASDAAIAPPSFGGADSAATLGMHHDRAHQVMTETVTGIVADLTAFADGVHAAARLITDADESVAASLTDKQRAVELMNDAWLTSEGDSAYDRARNDQGGQD
;
A
#
# COMPACT_ATOMS: atom_id res chain seq x y z
N MET A 1 -23.38 -6.52 2.42
CA MET A 1 -23.04 -5.33 3.24
C MET A 1 -21.52 -5.14 3.35
N TYR A 2 -20.76 -6.17 3.73
CA TYR A 2 -19.29 -6.11 3.86
C TYR A 2 -18.49 -5.72 2.58
N LEU A 3 -18.91 -6.13 1.39
CA LEU A 3 -18.22 -5.79 0.13
C LEU A 3 -18.27 -4.29 -0.22
N ALA A 4 -19.35 -3.60 0.15
CA ALA A 4 -19.49 -2.18 -0.14
C ALA A 4 -18.64 -1.32 0.81
N GLU A 5 -18.55 -1.71 2.09
CA GLU A 5 -17.67 -1.07 3.06
C GLU A 5 -16.19 -1.29 2.72
N LEU A 6 -15.83 -2.50 2.26
CA LEU A 6 -14.47 -2.81 1.81
C LEU A 6 -14.10 -1.99 0.56
N ALA A 7 -14.98 -1.94 -0.45
CA ALA A 7 -14.76 -1.13 -1.65
C ALA A 7 -14.61 0.36 -1.32
N THR A 8 -15.40 0.86 -0.36
CA THR A 8 -15.31 2.25 0.11
C THR A 8 -14.00 2.49 0.87
N ALA A 9 -13.57 1.55 1.72
CA ALA A 9 -12.30 1.61 2.43
C ALA A 9 -11.11 1.56 1.47
N MET A 10 -11.14 0.68 0.45
CA MET A 10 -10.11 0.60 -0.59
C MET A 10 -10.07 1.85 -1.46
N GLN A 11 -11.22 2.44 -1.79
CA GLN A 11 -11.30 3.67 -2.56
C GLN A 11 -10.79 4.87 -1.73
N SER A 12 -11.09 4.91 -0.43
CA SER A 12 -10.50 5.87 0.51
C SER A 12 -8.98 5.68 0.61
N LEU A 13 -8.50 4.43 0.68
CA LEU A 13 -7.07 4.11 0.72
C LEU A 13 -6.38 4.57 -0.58
N ALA A 14 -7.01 4.37 -1.73
CA ALA A 14 -6.48 4.79 -3.03
C ALA A 14 -6.44 6.33 -3.20
N ILE A 15 -7.43 7.05 -2.65
CA ILE A 15 -7.44 8.52 -2.62
C ILE A 15 -6.34 9.04 -1.69
N GLU A 16 -6.20 8.44 -0.50
CA GLU A 16 -5.11 8.73 0.45
C GLU A 16 -3.74 8.44 -0.17
N GLN A 17 -3.59 7.32 -0.88
CA GLN A 17 -2.38 6.97 -1.63
C GLN A 17 -2.00 8.05 -2.65
N THR A 18 -2.98 8.52 -3.44
CA THR A 18 -2.76 9.59 -4.42
C THR A 18 -2.28 10.90 -3.76
N ASN A 19 -2.78 11.20 -2.55
CA ASN A 19 -2.33 12.37 -1.80
C ASN A 19 -0.93 12.17 -1.21
N ILE A 20 -0.63 10.98 -0.69
CA ILE A 20 0.69 10.62 -0.19
C ILE A 20 1.72 10.70 -1.32
N ASP A 21 1.43 10.12 -2.48
CA ASP A 21 2.31 10.17 -3.66
C ASP A 21 2.52 11.61 -4.15
N ARG A 22 1.49 12.45 -4.08
CA ARG A 22 1.62 13.89 -4.39
C ARG A 22 2.50 14.63 -3.40
N VAL A 23 2.34 14.36 -2.10
CA VAL A 23 3.17 14.98 -1.05
C VAL A 23 4.61 14.53 -1.22
N ILE A 24 4.85 13.25 -1.51
CA ILE A 24 6.18 12.72 -1.78
C ILE A 24 6.75 13.31 -3.04
N ALA A 25 6.02 13.37 -4.14
CA ALA A 25 6.49 14.00 -5.36
C ALA A 25 6.84 15.48 -5.13
N ALA A 26 6.03 16.23 -4.37
CA ALA A 26 6.33 17.61 -4.02
C ALA A 26 7.57 17.74 -3.12
N LEU A 27 7.77 16.81 -2.18
CA LEU A 27 8.94 16.80 -1.29
C LEU A 27 10.21 16.29 -1.96
N GLN A 28 10.08 15.32 -2.87
CA GLN A 28 11.12 14.84 -3.77
C GLN A 28 11.50 15.92 -4.76
N GLU A 29 10.56 16.65 -5.35
CA GLU A 29 10.88 17.84 -6.16
C GLU A 29 11.62 18.89 -5.31
N CYS A 30 11.23 19.04 -4.04
CA CYS A 30 11.97 19.86 -3.07
C CYS A 30 13.32 19.25 -2.61
N THR A 31 13.73 18.04 -3.00
CA THR A 31 14.99 17.41 -2.52
C THR A 31 15.89 16.88 -3.65
N ASP A 32 15.34 16.32 -4.73
CA ASP A 32 16.03 15.90 -5.96
C ASP A 32 16.64 17.10 -6.72
N GLY A 33 16.06 18.28 -6.55
CA GLY A 33 16.39 19.45 -7.34
C GLY A 33 17.26 20.44 -6.58
N SER A 34 18.56 20.17 -6.42
CA SER A 34 19.54 21.15 -5.91
C SER A 34 19.20 21.79 -4.57
N TRP A 35 18.15 21.38 -3.85
CA TRP A 35 17.65 22.12 -2.70
C TRP A 35 18.68 22.23 -1.62
N ASP A 36 19.47 21.18 -1.39
CA ASP A 36 20.55 21.25 -0.41
C ASP A 36 21.61 22.29 -0.84
N ALA A 37 21.99 22.31 -2.12
CA ALA A 37 22.91 23.30 -2.69
C ALA A 37 22.30 24.72 -2.77
N GLN A 38 20.99 24.81 -2.96
CA GLN A 38 20.23 26.05 -3.13
C GLN A 38 19.91 26.65 -1.76
N PHE A 39 19.55 25.85 -0.78
CA PHE A 39 19.43 26.21 0.62
C PHE A 39 20.80 26.57 1.22
N ALA A 40 21.86 25.83 0.87
CA ALA A 40 23.23 26.22 1.23
C ALA A 40 23.63 27.55 0.57
N SER A 41 23.28 27.77 -0.69
CA SER A 41 23.55 29.03 -1.40
C SER A 41 22.74 30.21 -0.84
N ASP A 42 21.44 30.03 -0.65
CA ASP A 42 20.50 31.09 -0.25
C ASP A 42 20.67 31.47 1.22
N ALA A 43 21.03 30.51 2.07
CA ALA A 43 21.30 30.77 3.47
C ALA A 43 22.79 31.06 3.74
N ALA A 44 23.68 31.02 2.74
CA ALA A 44 25.09 31.35 2.94
C ALA A 44 25.23 32.83 3.29
N ILE A 45 25.55 33.10 4.56
CA ILE A 45 25.94 34.43 5.02
C ILE A 45 27.46 34.46 5.06
N ALA A 46 28.07 35.34 4.26
CA ALA A 46 29.52 35.49 4.25
C ALA A 46 30.03 35.87 5.66
N PRO A 47 31.14 35.28 6.16
CA PRO A 47 31.67 35.57 7.50
C PRO A 47 31.82 37.08 7.83
N PRO A 48 32.25 37.96 6.89
CA PRO A 48 32.32 39.40 7.14
C PRO A 48 30.96 40.04 7.43
N SER A 49 29.85 39.46 6.97
CA SER A 49 28.49 39.96 7.18
C SER A 49 28.02 39.83 8.62
N PHE A 50 28.64 38.96 9.43
CA PHE A 50 28.38 38.87 10.87
C PHE A 50 29.11 39.96 11.68
N GLY A 51 30.07 40.66 11.08
CA GLY A 51 30.92 41.66 11.72
C GLY A 51 32.33 41.14 12.04
N GLY A 52 33.20 42.04 12.53
CA GLY A 52 34.61 41.73 12.81
C GLY A 52 34.96 41.43 14.28
N ALA A 53 33.96 41.37 15.17
CA ALA A 53 34.17 41.11 16.58
C ALA A 53 34.18 39.60 16.88
N ASP A 54 34.76 39.18 18.01
CA ASP A 54 34.76 37.76 18.42
C ASP A 54 33.33 37.17 18.55
N SER A 55 32.36 38.00 18.90
CA SER A 55 30.93 37.63 18.92
C SER A 55 30.38 37.30 17.54
N ALA A 56 30.92 37.89 16.47
CA ALA A 56 30.54 37.60 15.09
C ALA A 56 30.99 36.21 14.65
N ALA A 57 32.21 35.79 15.04
CA ALA A 57 32.70 34.44 14.78
C ALA A 57 31.83 33.38 15.47
N THR A 58 31.39 33.67 16.70
CA THR A 58 30.49 32.80 17.47
C THR A 58 29.11 32.72 16.80
N LEU A 59 28.59 33.85 16.32
CA LEU A 59 27.30 33.89 15.61
C LEU A 59 27.35 33.13 14.28
N GLY A 60 28.41 33.29 13.49
CA GLY A 60 28.61 32.51 12.25
C GLY A 60 28.64 31.01 12.50
N MET A 61 29.36 30.56 13.53
CA MET A 61 29.37 29.14 13.92
C MET A 61 27.97 28.63 14.30
N HIS A 62 27.20 29.41 15.06
CA HIS A 62 25.83 29.02 15.42
C HIS A 62 24.89 29.02 14.21
N HIS A 63 25.07 29.95 13.28
CA HIS A 63 24.33 29.99 12.02
C HIS A 63 24.58 28.72 11.20
N ASP A 64 25.85 28.36 10.98
CA ASP A 64 26.22 27.15 10.22
C ASP A 64 25.70 25.88 10.88
N ARG A 65 25.76 25.82 12.21
CA ARG A 65 25.19 24.72 13.00
C ARG A 65 23.67 24.62 12.82
N ALA A 66 22.96 25.74 12.87
CA ALA A 66 21.51 25.76 12.67
C ALA A 66 21.14 25.33 11.26
N HIS A 67 21.89 25.80 10.26
CA HIS A 67 21.71 25.42 8.86
C HIS A 67 21.90 23.91 8.64
N GLN A 68 22.96 23.35 9.21
CA GLN A 68 23.20 21.91 9.18
C GLN A 68 22.01 21.12 9.78
N VAL A 69 21.54 21.52 10.96
CA VAL A 69 20.42 20.84 11.63
C VAL A 69 19.14 20.91 10.81
N MET A 70 18.85 22.06 10.19
CA MET A 70 17.67 22.21 9.31
C MET A 70 17.75 21.28 8.10
N THR A 71 18.91 21.24 7.45
CA THR A 71 19.18 20.38 6.29
C THR A 71 18.99 18.90 6.63
N GLU A 72 19.60 18.44 7.73
CA GLU A 72 19.47 17.06 8.21
C GLU A 72 18.01 16.73 8.55
N THR A 73 17.27 17.67 9.15
CA THR A 73 15.86 17.48 9.52
C THR A 73 14.97 17.32 8.30
N VAL A 74 15.11 18.19 7.29
CA VAL A 74 14.32 18.11 6.06
C VAL A 74 14.62 16.82 5.31
N THR A 75 15.90 16.45 5.20
CA THR A 75 16.32 15.19 4.57
C THR A 75 15.71 13.98 5.29
N GLY A 76 15.72 13.98 6.62
CA GLY A 76 15.09 12.93 7.43
C GLY A 76 13.58 12.82 7.19
N ILE A 77 12.87 13.95 7.15
CA ILE A 77 11.43 13.98 6.88
C ILE A 77 11.10 13.39 5.50
N VAL A 78 11.89 13.72 4.47
CA VAL A 78 11.68 13.16 3.13
C VAL A 78 11.93 11.66 3.10
N ALA A 79 12.96 11.17 3.78
CA ALA A 79 13.23 9.75 3.89
C ALA A 79 12.08 9.00 4.60
N ASP A 80 11.57 9.55 5.72
CA ASP A 80 10.46 8.97 6.47
C ASP A 80 9.17 8.90 5.66
N LEU A 81 8.84 9.97 4.92
CA LEU A 81 7.64 10.01 4.08
C LEU A 81 7.74 9.06 2.89
N THR A 82 8.92 8.93 2.29
CA THR A 82 9.18 7.94 1.23
C THR A 82 8.97 6.52 1.76
N ALA A 83 9.57 6.20 2.91
CA ALA A 83 9.43 4.89 3.54
C ALA A 83 7.97 4.60 3.93
N PHE A 84 7.23 5.61 4.38
CA PHE A 84 5.81 5.48 4.67
C PHE A 84 4.99 5.11 3.42
N ALA A 85 5.19 5.78 2.29
CA ALA A 85 4.47 5.41 1.06
C ALA A 85 4.85 4.04 0.52
N ASP A 86 6.13 3.68 0.58
CA ASP A 86 6.56 2.33 0.22
C ASP A 86 5.83 1.28 1.08
N GLY A 87 5.67 1.56 2.38
CA GLY A 87 4.89 0.75 3.30
C GLY A 87 3.40 0.66 2.91
N VAL A 88 2.77 1.78 2.55
CA VAL A 88 1.37 1.79 2.09
C VAL A 88 1.22 1.01 0.77
N HIS A 89 2.13 1.17 -0.18
CA HIS A 89 2.15 0.38 -1.43
C HIS A 89 2.30 -1.12 -1.16
N ALA A 90 3.20 -1.50 -0.25
CA ALA A 90 3.38 -2.90 0.13
C ALA A 90 2.10 -3.46 0.77
N ALA A 91 1.45 -2.71 1.66
CA ALA A 91 0.19 -3.11 2.27
C ALA A 91 -0.95 -3.27 1.25
N ALA A 92 -1.08 -2.34 0.30
CA ALA A 92 -2.10 -2.40 -0.75
C ALA A 92 -1.92 -3.64 -1.66
N ARG A 93 -0.67 -3.98 -2.00
CA ARG A 93 -0.37 -5.22 -2.73
C ARG A 93 -0.74 -6.46 -1.94
N LEU A 94 -0.38 -6.52 -0.66
CA LEU A 94 -0.74 -7.65 0.21
C LEU A 94 -2.25 -7.86 0.31
N ILE A 95 -3.03 -6.78 0.38
CA ILE A 95 -4.50 -6.85 0.38
C ILE A 95 -5.01 -7.41 -0.94
N THR A 96 -4.50 -6.89 -2.07
CA THR A 96 -4.90 -7.34 -3.42
C THR A 96 -4.59 -8.83 -3.60
N ASP A 97 -3.38 -9.26 -3.25
CA ASP A 97 -2.95 -10.66 -3.34
C ASP A 97 -3.81 -11.57 -2.44
N ALA A 98 -4.19 -11.09 -1.25
CA ALA A 98 -5.07 -11.82 -0.34
C ALA A 98 -6.49 -11.96 -0.93
N ASP A 99 -7.04 -10.90 -1.51
CA ASP A 99 -8.36 -10.91 -2.14
C ASP A 99 -8.40 -11.85 -3.36
N GLU A 100 -7.37 -11.82 -4.22
CA GLU A 100 -7.24 -12.74 -5.35
C GLU A 100 -7.16 -14.20 -4.89
N SER A 101 -6.39 -14.47 -3.83
CA SER A 101 -6.27 -15.81 -3.23
C SER A 101 -7.60 -16.31 -2.66
N VAL A 102 -8.35 -15.43 -1.97
CA VAL A 102 -9.67 -15.76 -1.43
C VAL A 102 -10.68 -16.01 -2.56
N ALA A 103 -10.67 -15.20 -3.61
CA ALA A 103 -11.55 -15.37 -4.77
C ALA A 103 -11.27 -16.69 -5.50
N ALA A 104 -10.00 -17.05 -5.69
CA ALA A 104 -9.60 -18.34 -6.25
C ALA A 104 -10.10 -19.51 -5.37
N SER A 105 -9.85 -19.43 -4.06
CA SER A 105 -10.30 -20.47 -3.11
C SER A 105 -11.82 -20.64 -3.09
N LEU A 106 -12.58 -19.54 -3.19
CA LEU A 106 -14.03 -19.60 -3.26
C LEU A 106 -14.52 -20.28 -4.54
N THR A 107 -13.91 -19.96 -5.68
CA THR A 107 -14.21 -20.57 -6.97
C THR A 107 -13.97 -22.08 -6.94
N ASP A 108 -12.84 -22.50 -6.37
CA ASP A 108 -12.51 -23.93 -6.21
C ASP A 108 -13.52 -24.65 -5.32
N LYS A 109 -13.95 -24.01 -4.22
CA LYS A 109 -14.98 -24.56 -3.33
C LYS A 109 -16.33 -24.67 -4.02
N GLN A 110 -16.74 -23.66 -4.79
CA GLN A 110 -18.00 -23.70 -5.56
C GLN A 110 -17.98 -24.85 -6.56
N ARG A 111 -16.88 -25.00 -7.32
CA ARG A 111 -16.71 -26.11 -8.25
C ARG A 111 -16.74 -27.48 -7.57
N ALA A 112 -16.13 -27.60 -6.39
CA ALA A 112 -16.18 -28.83 -5.61
C ALA A 112 -17.62 -29.16 -5.15
N VAL A 113 -18.38 -28.15 -4.72
CA VAL A 113 -19.79 -28.31 -4.34
C VAL A 113 -20.66 -28.71 -5.54
N GLU A 114 -20.46 -28.10 -6.71
CA GLU A 114 -21.17 -28.45 -7.94
C GLU A 114 -20.88 -29.91 -8.35
N LEU A 115 -19.62 -30.33 -8.32
CA LEU A 115 -19.24 -31.72 -8.60
C LEU A 115 -19.87 -32.72 -7.62
N MET A 116 -19.93 -32.37 -6.32
CA MET A 116 -20.59 -33.21 -5.32
C MET A 116 -22.11 -33.29 -5.55
N ASN A 117 -22.74 -32.19 -5.94
CA ASN A 117 -24.17 -32.15 -6.25
C ASN A 117 -24.50 -32.99 -7.50
N ASP A 118 -23.70 -32.88 -8.56
CA ASP A 118 -23.87 -33.67 -9.79
C ASP A 118 -23.67 -35.17 -9.53
N ALA A 119 -22.65 -35.53 -8.73
CA ALA A 119 -22.40 -36.91 -8.33
C ALA A 119 -23.56 -37.47 -7.50
N TRP A 120 -24.15 -36.66 -6.61
CA TRP A 120 -25.30 -37.05 -5.80
C TRP A 120 -26.55 -37.28 -6.65
N LEU A 121 -26.86 -36.37 -7.58
CA LEU A 121 -27.99 -36.51 -8.51
C LEU A 121 -27.86 -37.76 -9.40
N THR A 122 -26.65 -38.05 -9.87
CA THR A 122 -26.39 -39.24 -10.70
C THR A 122 -26.56 -40.53 -9.89
N SER A 123 -26.05 -40.55 -8.65
CA SER A 123 -26.18 -41.68 -7.72
C SER A 123 -27.64 -41.97 -7.33
N GLU A 124 -28.45 -40.94 -7.07
CA GLU A 124 -29.90 -41.12 -6.86
C GLU A 124 -30.60 -41.65 -8.11
N GLY A 125 -30.23 -41.16 -9.30
CA GLY A 125 -30.74 -41.64 -10.57
C GLY A 125 -30.49 -43.13 -10.79
N ASP A 126 -29.25 -43.58 -10.57
CA ASP A 126 -28.87 -44.98 -10.70
C ASP A 126 -29.60 -45.88 -9.68
N SER A 127 -29.66 -45.44 -8.42
CA SER A 127 -30.34 -46.22 -7.37
C SER A 127 -31.88 -46.19 -7.47
N ALA A 128 -32.46 -45.19 -8.14
CA ALA A 128 -33.87 -45.19 -8.53
C ALA A 128 -34.14 -46.10 -9.74
N TYR A 129 -33.25 -46.08 -10.74
CA TYR A 129 -33.31 -46.96 -11.90
C TYR A 129 -33.20 -48.44 -11.51
N ASP A 130 -32.25 -48.78 -10.65
CA ASP A 130 -32.06 -50.16 -10.15
C ASP A 130 -33.27 -50.67 -9.36
N ARG A 131 -33.90 -49.80 -8.55
CA ARG A 131 -35.17 -50.12 -7.87
C ARG A 131 -36.30 -50.36 -8.85
N ALA A 132 -36.52 -49.44 -9.81
CA ALA A 132 -37.59 -49.56 -10.80
C ALA A 132 -37.42 -50.83 -11.66
N ARG A 133 -36.18 -51.16 -12.03
CA ARG A 133 -35.87 -52.38 -12.79
C ARG A 133 -36.14 -53.65 -12.00
N ASN A 134 -35.77 -53.70 -10.72
CA ASN A 134 -35.98 -54.88 -9.88
C ASN A 134 -37.45 -55.05 -9.47
N ASP A 135 -38.19 -53.97 -9.24
CA ASP A 135 -39.63 -54.03 -8.91
C ASP A 135 -40.50 -54.46 -10.10
N GLN A 136 -40.09 -54.17 -11.34
CA GLN A 136 -40.82 -54.63 -12.55
C GLN A 136 -40.46 -56.06 -12.98
N GLY A 137 -39.33 -56.61 -12.53
CA GLY A 137 -38.92 -57.99 -12.85
C GLY A 137 -39.48 -59.07 -11.93
N GLY A 138 -40.24 -58.70 -10.89
CA GLY A 138 -40.76 -59.60 -9.85
C GLY A 138 -42.25 -59.94 -9.94
N GLN A 139 -42.93 -59.61 -11.05
CA GLN A 139 -44.35 -59.93 -11.28
C GLN A 139 -44.51 -60.94 -12.42
N ASP A 140 -44.07 -62.18 -12.19
CA ASP A 140 -44.46 -63.39 -12.93
C ASP A 140 -44.59 -64.55 -11.93
#